data_AF-A0ABC8QR81-F1
#
_entry.id   AF-A0ABC8QR81-F1
#
_cell.length_a   1.000
_cell.length_b   1.000
_cell.length_c   1.000
_cell.angle_alpha   90.00
_cell.angle_beta   90.00
_cell.angle_gamma   90.00
#
_symmetry.space_group_name_H-M   'P 1'
#
loop_
_entity.id
_entity.type
_entity.pdbx_description
1 polymer ?
#
loop_
_entity_poly.entity_id
_entity_poly.type
_entity_poly.pdbx_seq_one_letter_code
_entity_poly.pdbx_strand_id
1 'polypeptide(L)'
;MMVIEANHEIEPQADGITFKSYLTRFVVPSNESGSNSNFYYSFDAGGVHFIMLGAYVDYNSSGAQYAWLKDNLDKATPQCDPLACSCMASALVQ
;
A
#
# COMPACT_ATOMS: atom_id res chain seq x y z
N MET A 1 5.99 -9.64 -8.57
CA MET A 1 5.20 -8.54 -9.16
C MET A 1 4.41 -7.93 -8.04
N MET A 2 4.40 -6.60 -7.93
CA MET A 2 3.68 -5.88 -6.87
C MET A 2 2.53 -5.12 -7.53
N VAL A 3 1.34 -5.20 -6.96
CA VAL A 3 0.09 -4.69 -7.55
C VAL A 3 -0.70 -3.97 -6.48
N ILE A 4 -1.27 -2.82 -6.81
CA ILE A 4 -2.22 -2.11 -5.97
C ILE A 4 -3.54 -2.01 -6.74
N GLU A 5 -4.65 -1.92 -6.02
CA GLU A 5 -5.96 -1.75 -6.63
C GLU A 5 -6.10 -0.37 -7.30
N ALA A 6 -6.86 -0.32 -8.39
CA ALA A 6 -7.37 0.91 -8.98
C ALA A 6 -8.90 0.84 -9.14
N ASN A 7 -9.49 1.80 -9.83
CA ASN A 7 -10.95 1.85 -10.06
C ASN A 7 -11.47 0.60 -10.76
N HIS A 8 -10.71 0.06 -11.72
CA HIS A 8 -11.13 -1.11 -12.49
C HIS A 8 -11.18 -2.38 -11.63
N GLU A 9 -10.48 -2.42 -10.50
CA GLU A 9 -10.52 -3.52 -9.54
C GLU A 9 -11.71 -3.45 -8.59
N ILE A 10 -12.49 -2.35 -8.55
CA ILE A 10 -13.70 -2.27 -7.70
C ILE A 10 -14.67 -3.39 -8.07
N GLU A 11 -14.84 -3.67 -9.37
CA GLU A 11 -15.65 -4.78 -9.92
C GLU A 11 -16.92 -5.12 -9.11
N PRO A 12 -17.93 -4.23 -9.05
CA PRO A 12 -19.12 -4.46 -8.22
C PRO A 12 -19.87 -5.75 -8.59
N GLN A 13 -20.21 -6.55 -7.59
CA GLN A 13 -20.97 -7.80 -7.74
C GLN A 13 -22.25 -7.80 -6.89
N ALA A 14 -23.00 -8.90 -6.94
CA ALA A 14 -24.11 -9.13 -6.01
C ALA A 14 -23.64 -9.03 -4.54
N ASP A 15 -24.56 -8.70 -3.65
CA ASP A 15 -24.32 -8.56 -2.21
C ASP A 15 -23.31 -7.47 -1.81
N GLY A 16 -23.06 -6.49 -2.69
CA GLY A 16 -22.15 -5.36 -2.40
C GLY A 16 -20.67 -5.75 -2.37
N ILE A 17 -20.33 -6.92 -2.91
CA ILE A 17 -18.95 -7.38 -3.01
C ILE A 17 -18.19 -6.51 -4.03
N THR A 18 -17.01 -6.05 -3.63
CA THR A 18 -16.05 -5.32 -4.46
C THR A 18 -14.66 -5.91 -4.29
N PHE A 19 -13.74 -5.66 -5.23
CA PHE A 19 -12.34 -6.10 -5.18
C PHE A 19 -12.11 -7.61 -5.11
N LYS A 20 -13.13 -8.44 -5.40
CA LYS A 20 -13.05 -9.88 -5.20
C LYS A 20 -11.93 -10.52 -6.02
N SER A 21 -11.81 -10.14 -7.30
CA SER A 21 -10.76 -10.64 -8.17
C SER A 21 -9.38 -10.22 -7.68
N TYR A 22 -9.20 -8.95 -7.31
CA TYR A 22 -7.95 -8.40 -6.78
C TYR A 22 -7.49 -9.17 -5.54
N LEU A 23 -8.35 -9.25 -4.52
CA LEU A 23 -8.05 -9.90 -3.25
C LEU A 23 -7.79 -11.41 -3.38
N THR A 24 -8.30 -12.05 -4.44
CA THR A 24 -8.13 -13.50 -4.65
C THR A 24 -6.88 -13.83 -5.47
N ARG A 25 -6.50 -12.96 -6.42
CA ARG A 25 -5.43 -13.25 -7.39
C ARG A 25 -4.05 -12.77 -6.94
N PHE A 26 -3.99 -11.69 -6.16
CA PHE A 26 -2.72 -11.06 -5.82
C PHE A 26 -2.36 -11.29 -4.35
N VAL A 27 -1.17 -11.85 -4.16
CA VAL A 27 -0.53 -11.94 -2.84
C VAL A 27 0.38 -10.73 -2.70
N VAL A 28 0.15 -9.95 -1.65
CA VAL A 28 0.91 -8.73 -1.33
C VAL A 28 1.39 -8.81 0.13
N PRO A 29 2.51 -8.15 0.48
CA PRO A 29 3.16 -8.29 1.78
C PRO A 29 2.47 -7.45 2.87
N SER A 30 1.15 -7.56 3.00
CA SER A 30 0.35 -6.73 3.91
C SER A 30 0.62 -7.02 5.39
N ASN A 31 0.95 -8.27 5.72
CA ASN A 31 1.31 -8.66 7.08
C ASN A 31 2.74 -8.25 7.42
N GLU A 32 3.66 -8.47 6.49
CA GLU A 32 5.08 -8.14 6.61
C GLU A 32 5.30 -6.63 6.72
N SER A 33 4.48 -5.83 6.03
CA SER A 33 4.51 -4.37 6.12
C SER A 33 3.75 -3.82 7.34
N GLY A 34 3.10 -4.69 8.13
CA GLY A 34 2.30 -4.31 9.29
C GLY A 34 1.02 -3.53 8.97
N SER A 35 0.58 -3.51 7.70
CA SER A 35 -0.66 -2.82 7.31
C SER A 35 -1.90 -3.64 7.63
N ASN A 36 -1.77 -4.97 7.63
CA ASN A 36 -2.88 -5.93 7.72
C ASN A 36 -3.98 -5.66 6.68
N SER A 37 -3.63 -5.03 5.56
CA SER A 37 -4.54 -4.66 4.47
C SER A 37 -3.87 -4.89 3.13
N ASN A 38 -4.57 -5.57 2.21
CA ASN A 38 -4.08 -5.74 0.84
C ASN A 38 -4.23 -4.46 0.00
N PHE A 39 -4.88 -3.42 0.54
CA PHE A 39 -5.14 -2.16 -0.15
C PHE A 39 -4.08 -1.08 0.11
N TYR A 40 -3.12 -1.34 1.00
CA TYR A 40 -1.97 -0.48 1.20
C TYR A 40 -0.89 -1.28 1.95
N TYR A 41 0.34 -1.20 1.49
CA TYR A 41 1.45 -1.97 2.04
C TYR A 41 2.78 -1.37 1.58
N SER A 42 3.87 -1.81 2.19
CA SER A 42 5.22 -1.43 1.77
C SER A 42 6.14 -2.63 1.70
N PHE A 43 7.23 -2.48 0.98
CA PHE A 43 8.25 -3.51 0.84
C PHE A 43 9.57 -2.87 0.43
N ASP A 44 10.67 -3.53 0.79
CA ASP A 44 12.00 -3.14 0.36
C ASP A 44 12.42 -3.97 -0.84
N ALA A 45 12.92 -3.31 -1.88
CA ALA A 45 13.53 -3.98 -3.02
C ALA A 45 14.84 -3.28 -3.38
N GLY A 46 15.95 -3.92 -3.02
CA GLY A 46 17.25 -3.25 -3.00
C GLY A 46 17.31 -2.20 -1.88
N GLY A 47 18.05 -1.11 -2.09
CA GLY A 47 18.11 0.04 -1.18
C GLY A 47 16.94 1.02 -1.38
N VAL A 48 15.76 0.55 -1.78
CA VAL A 48 14.59 1.41 -2.00
C VAL A 48 13.41 0.85 -1.22
N HIS A 49 12.83 1.71 -0.39
CA HIS A 49 11.59 1.46 0.32
C HIS A 49 10.41 1.91 -0.53
N PHE A 50 9.58 0.96 -0.97
CA PHE A 50 8.39 1.22 -1.76
C PHE A 50 7.15 1.25 -0.88
N ILE A 51 6.33 2.27 -1.05
CA ILE A 51 5.03 2.40 -0.36
C ILE A 51 3.93 2.41 -1.41
N MET A 52 3.00 1.46 -1.29
CA MET A 52 1.80 1.34 -2.12
C MET A 52 0.61 1.82 -1.31
N LEU A 53 -0.13 2.80 -1.82
CA LEU A 53 -1.28 3.41 -1.14
C LEU A 53 -2.57 3.14 -1.92
N GLY A 54 -3.65 2.85 -1.18
CA GLY A 54 -4.96 2.65 -1.77
C GLY A 54 -5.70 3.95 -1.96
N ALA A 55 -6.25 4.15 -3.16
CA ALA A 55 -7.07 5.32 -3.50
C ALA A 55 -8.57 5.10 -3.26
N TYR A 56 -9.00 3.85 -3.08
CA TYR A 56 -10.41 3.46 -2.95
C TYR A 56 -10.76 2.91 -1.56
N VAL A 57 -9.89 3.17 -0.58
CA VAL A 57 -10.10 2.90 0.85
C VAL A 57 -9.96 4.19 1.64
N ASP A 58 -10.33 4.19 2.92
CA ASP A 58 -10.28 5.41 3.73
C ASP A 58 -8.84 5.92 3.95
N TYR A 59 -8.51 7.03 3.28
CA TYR A 59 -7.23 7.74 3.35
C TYR A 59 -7.31 9.05 4.15
N ASN A 60 -8.39 9.29 4.90
CA ASN A 60 -8.52 10.47 5.75
C ASN A 60 -7.46 10.46 6.88
N SER A 61 -7.18 11.63 7.48
CA SER A 61 -6.15 11.77 8.51
C SER A 61 -6.45 11.02 9.83
N SER A 62 -7.69 10.60 10.05
CA SER A 62 -8.13 9.75 11.16
C SER A 62 -8.16 8.25 10.81
N GLY A 63 -7.87 7.88 9.56
CA GLY A 63 -8.08 6.56 9.00
C GLY A 63 -6.91 5.63 9.23
N ALA A 64 -7.16 4.33 9.07
CA ALA A 64 -6.16 3.29 9.28
C ALA A 64 -4.97 3.42 8.30
N GLN A 65 -5.22 3.70 7.01
CA GLN A 65 -4.15 3.89 6.02
C GLN A 65 -3.23 5.04 6.40
N TYR A 66 -3.79 6.17 6.86
CA TYR A 66 -2.98 7.33 7.24
C TYR A 66 -2.20 7.09 8.53
N ALA A 67 -2.81 6.43 9.52
CA ALA A 67 -2.13 6.05 10.76
C ALA A 67 -0.95 5.10 10.48
N TRP A 68 -1.18 4.09 9.63
CA TRP A 68 -0.14 3.16 9.19
C TRP A 68 0.96 3.86 8.39
N LEU A 69 0.62 4.74 7.45
CA LEU A 69 1.60 5.45 6.63
C LEU A 69 2.59 6.27 7.46
N LYS A 70 2.09 6.97 8.51
CA LYS A 70 2.97 7.73 9.41
C LYS A 70 3.96 6.82 10.13
N ASP A 71 3.47 5.74 10.73
CA ASP A 71 4.32 4.75 11.42
C ASP A 71 5.32 4.09 10.46
N ASN A 72 4.92 3.84 9.21
CA ASN A 72 5.78 3.24 8.18
C ASN A 72 6.90 4.20 7.76
N LEU A 73 6.60 5.48 7.55
CA LEU A 73 7.60 6.52 7.24
C LEU A 73 8.58 6.70 8.40
N ASP A 74 8.09 6.75 9.64
CA ASP A 74 8.94 6.86 10.84
C ASP A 74 9.91 5.67 10.95
N LYS A 75 9.51 4.47 10.51
CA LYS A 75 10.35 3.26 10.49
C LYS A 75 11.29 3.16 9.30
N ALA A 76 10.97 3.79 8.17
CA ALA A 76 11.83 3.82 6.99
C ALA A 76 12.98 4.83 7.14
N THR A 77 12.74 5.92 7.89
CA THR A 77 13.70 7.02 8.08
C THR A 77 15.04 6.63 8.76
N PRO A 78 15.14 5.67 9.71
CA PRO A 78 16.40 5.25 10.32
C PRO A 78 17.30 4.42 9.40
N GLN A 79 16.76 3.82 8.33
CA GLN A 79 17.52 3.02 7.36
C GLN A 79 18.15 3.87 6.25
N CYS A 80 17.82 5.17 6.19
CA CYS A 80 18.31 6.12 5.20
C CYS A 80 19.65 6.74 5.64
N ASP A 81 20.75 6.20 5.14
CA ASP A 81 21.96 7.01 4.91
C ASP A 81 21.60 8.08 3.86
N PRO A 82 21.81 9.40 4.12
CA PRO A 82 21.41 10.50 3.23
C PRO A 82 21.95 10.40 1.78
N LEU A 83 22.89 9.50 1.51
CA LEU A 83 23.53 9.33 0.21
C LEU A 83 23.06 8.07 -0.56
N ALA A 84 22.23 7.18 0.01
CA ALA A 84 22.04 5.83 -0.53
C ALA A 84 20.60 5.37 -0.85
N CYS A 85 19.56 5.91 -0.21
CA CYS A 85 18.18 5.41 -0.37
C CYS A 85 17.21 6.49 -0.87
N SER A 86 16.69 6.33 -2.09
CA SER A 86 15.59 7.13 -2.62
C SER A 86 14.25 6.50 -2.21
N CYS A 87 13.52 7.10 -1.26
CA CYS A 87 12.13 6.70 -0.99
C CYS A 87 11.23 7.12 -2.16
N MET A 88 10.74 6.15 -2.95
CA MET A 88 9.72 6.40 -3.96
C MET A 88 8.33 6.07 -3.39
N ALA A 89 7.57 7.10 -3.04
CA ALA A 89 6.12 6.97 -2.88
C ALA A 89 5.48 7.11 -4.27
N SER A 90 5.06 5.99 -4.87
CA SER A 90 4.28 6.03 -6.12
C SER A 90 2.81 5.96 -5.76
N ALA A 91 2.15 7.12 -5.76
CA ALA A 91 0.70 7.19 -5.83
C ALA A 91 0.33 7.26 -7.32
N LEU A 92 0.13 6.11 -7.96
CA LEU A 92 -0.51 6.08 -9.27
C LEU A 92 -2.02 6.27 -9.05
N VAL A 93 -2.47 7.53 -9.10
CA VAL A 93 -3.88 7.82 -9.34
C VAL A 93 -4.08 7.68 -10.84
N GLN A 94 -4.69 6.56 -11.27
CA GLN A 94 -5.25 6.43 -12.62
C GLN A 94 -6.73 6.80 -12.60
#